data_AF-A0A9P6SMF5-F1
#
_entry.id   AF-A0A9P6SMF5-F1
#
_cell.length_a   1.000
_cell.length_b   1.000
_cell.length_c   1.000
_cell.angle_alpha   90.00
_cell.angle_beta   90.00
_cell.angle_gamma   90.00
#
_symmetry.space_group_name_H-M   'P 1'
#
loop_
_entity.id
_entity.type
_entity.pdbx_description
1 polymer ?
#
loop_
_entity_poly.entity_id
_entity_poly.type
_entity_poly.pdbx_seq_one_letter_code
_entity_poly.pdbx_strand_id
1 'polypeptide(L)'
;MEESPYIVKDTPGKGKGMFATRDIKRGTCIISESPLVYISKTDLVGTLQALNAMSKKNKKYFLALHNSYPELPQDVGVIKTNGLPLGSNSLDGAVYRVISRINHSCAPNVCHSWSSKLKKENIFAIHDIPAGSEILTDYLDRLMTREVRLKTLAAKFRFTCQCKNCVSESSEEFDAAVNRIDECSDLIMSCATFDPRKSIGYVREALGLIDKVGGWGKTTFYYDAYQISARHSNYMLAKEWADLLVESYRIEEGEEGEKYERYLRFSQNPKSHEMAGLGGYVNLTGA
;
A
#
# COMPACT_ATOMS: atom_id res chain seq x y z
N MET A 1 15.53 -26.32 8.31
CA MET A 1 15.17 -24.97 7.86
C MET A 1 13.79 -25.08 7.26
N GLU A 2 12.81 -24.33 7.76
CA GLU A 2 11.48 -24.32 7.17
C GLU A 2 11.59 -23.79 5.73
N GLU A 3 10.92 -24.44 4.78
CA GLU A 3 10.93 -23.99 3.39
C GLU A 3 10.31 -22.58 3.29
N SER A 4 10.88 -21.75 2.41
CA SER A 4 10.36 -20.41 2.14
C SER A 4 8.86 -20.48 1.79
N PRO A 5 8.00 -19.58 2.32
CA PRO A 5 6.56 -19.58 2.01
C PRO A 5 6.26 -19.18 0.56
N TYR A 6 7.29 -18.87 -0.23
CA TYR A 6 7.19 -18.51 -1.63
C TYR A 6 8.30 -19.09 -2.48
N ILE A 7 8.04 -19.16 -3.79
CA ILE A 7 9.01 -19.45 -4.85
C ILE A 7 8.90 -18.40 -5.96
N VAL A 8 10.03 -18.08 -6.59
CA VAL A 8 10.05 -17.24 -7.80
C VAL A 8 10.21 -18.14 -9.02
N LYS A 9 9.30 -18.03 -9.99
CA LYS A 9 9.34 -18.80 -11.23
C LYS A 9 9.12 -17.92 -12.45
N ASP A 10 9.51 -18.40 -13.62
CA ASP A 10 9.19 -17.73 -14.89
C ASP A 10 7.68 -17.71 -15.11
N THR A 11 7.19 -16.57 -15.59
CA THR A 11 5.77 -16.30 -15.82
C THR A 11 5.61 -15.79 -17.24
N PRO A 12 4.98 -16.57 -18.15
CA PRO A 12 4.82 -16.18 -19.54
C PRO A 12 4.25 -14.77 -19.69
N GLY A 13 4.88 -13.93 -20.51
CA GLY A 13 4.47 -12.54 -20.75
C GLY A 13 4.75 -11.55 -19.62
N LYS A 14 5.14 -12.00 -18.41
CA LYS A 14 5.46 -11.13 -17.25
C LYS A 14 6.90 -11.25 -16.76
N GLY A 15 7.72 -12.10 -17.40
CA GLY A 15 9.09 -12.36 -16.97
C GLY A 15 9.12 -13.34 -15.80
N LYS A 16 9.21 -12.86 -14.56
CA LYS A 16 9.19 -13.69 -13.35
C LYS A 16 8.07 -13.24 -12.42
N GLY A 17 7.57 -14.16 -11.60
CA GLY A 17 6.54 -13.91 -10.60
C GLY A 17 6.85 -14.66 -9.31
N MET A 18 6.27 -14.20 -8.20
CA MET A 18 6.36 -14.81 -6.89
C MET A 18 5.08 -15.58 -6.59
N PHE A 19 5.18 -16.81 -6.08
CA PHE A 19 4.05 -17.71 -5.88
C PHE A 19 4.13 -18.36 -4.51
N ALA A 20 2.98 -18.54 -3.85
CA ALA A 20 2.90 -19.20 -2.56
C ALA A 20 3.25 -20.70 -2.68
N THR A 21 4.08 -21.23 -1.78
CA THR A 21 4.44 -22.67 -1.72
C THR A 21 3.53 -23.45 -0.77
N ARG A 22 2.80 -22.73 0.09
CA ARG A 22 1.83 -23.22 1.06
C ARG A 22 0.73 -22.18 1.23
N ASP A 23 -0.33 -22.52 1.96
CA ASP A 23 -1.33 -21.54 2.36
C ASP A 23 -0.71 -20.47 3.26
N ILE A 24 -0.95 -19.20 2.94
CA ILE A 24 -0.48 -18.04 3.70
C ILE A 24 -1.70 -17.34 4.28
N LYS A 25 -1.73 -17.13 5.60
CA LYS A 25 -2.82 -16.42 6.27
C LYS A 25 -2.68 -14.92 6.17
N ARG A 26 -3.80 -14.22 6.08
CA ARG A 26 -3.89 -12.76 6.21
C ARG A 26 -3.14 -12.27 7.46
N GLY A 27 -2.35 -11.21 7.31
CA GLY A 27 -1.46 -10.65 8.32
C GLY A 27 -0.07 -11.31 8.40
N THR A 28 0.21 -12.35 7.61
CA THR A 28 1.53 -12.99 7.61
C THR A 28 2.55 -12.12 6.89
N CYS A 29 3.70 -11.85 7.52
CA CYS A 29 4.89 -11.32 6.84
C CYS A 29 5.52 -12.43 5.98
N ILE A 30 5.43 -12.30 4.65
CA ILE A 30 5.89 -13.29 3.69
C ILE A 30 7.41 -13.21 3.50
N ILE A 31 7.94 -12.00 3.43
CA ILE A 31 9.37 -11.72 3.24
C ILE A 31 9.73 -10.37 3.86
N SER A 32 10.91 -10.30 4.48
CA SER A 32 11.58 -9.09 4.93
C SER A 32 12.96 -9.00 4.28
N GLU A 33 13.15 -8.09 3.33
CA GLU A 33 14.34 -8.03 2.47
C GLU A 33 15.08 -6.69 2.58
N SER A 34 16.40 -6.75 2.72
CA SER A 34 17.26 -5.56 2.63
C SER A 34 17.45 -5.13 1.18
N PRO A 35 17.54 -3.82 0.88
CA PRO A 35 17.80 -3.33 -0.46
C PRO A 35 19.08 -3.90 -1.10
N LEU A 36 19.03 -4.13 -2.42
CA LEU A 36 20.24 -4.28 -3.22
C LEU A 36 20.97 -2.94 -3.37
N VAL A 37 20.21 -1.85 -3.53
CA VAL A 37 20.71 -0.49 -3.66
C VAL A 37 19.65 0.52 -3.24
N TYR A 38 20.08 1.60 -2.59
CA TYR A 38 19.26 2.76 -2.27
C TYR A 38 19.30 3.77 -3.41
N ILE A 39 18.19 4.46 -3.63
CA ILE A 39 18.01 5.49 -4.64
C ILE A 39 17.68 6.79 -3.92
N SER A 40 18.56 7.78 -4.03
CA SER A 40 18.24 9.14 -3.58
C SER A 40 17.90 10.02 -4.77
N LYS A 41 16.75 10.70 -4.71
CA LYS A 41 16.38 11.67 -5.77
C LYS A 41 17.21 12.94 -5.71
N THR A 42 17.72 13.28 -4.54
CA THR A 42 18.56 14.47 -4.32
C THR A 42 20.05 14.16 -4.42
N ASP A 43 20.46 12.91 -4.24
CA ASP A 43 21.86 12.45 -4.35
C ASP A 43 22.01 11.34 -5.41
N LEU A 44 22.01 11.77 -6.68
CA LEU A 44 22.22 10.87 -7.82
C LEU A 44 23.67 10.33 -7.87
N VAL A 45 24.64 11.12 -7.41
CA VAL A 45 26.06 10.71 -7.40
C VAL A 45 26.28 9.59 -6.40
N GLY A 46 25.75 9.71 -5.17
CA GLY A 46 25.79 8.65 -4.17
C GLY A 46 25.07 7.38 -4.63
N THR A 47 23.94 7.52 -5.33
CA THR A 47 23.23 6.38 -5.94
C THR A 47 24.13 5.64 -6.96
N LEU A 48 24.81 6.38 -7.85
CA LEU A 48 25.75 5.80 -8.82
C LEU A 48 26.96 5.13 -8.14
N GLN A 49 27.50 5.74 -7.09
CA GLN A 49 28.58 5.15 -6.30
C GLN A 49 28.15 3.83 -5.66
N ALA A 50 26.94 3.76 -5.09
CA ALA A 50 26.39 2.55 -4.51
C ALA A 50 26.20 1.44 -5.56
N LEU A 51 25.72 1.78 -6.77
CA LEU A 51 25.61 0.85 -7.89
C LEU A 51 26.95 0.27 -8.35
N ASN A 52 28.02 1.07 -8.28
CA ASN A 52 29.38 0.66 -8.65
C ASN A 52 30.07 -0.14 -7.55
N ALA A 53 29.78 0.17 -6.27
CA ALA A 53 30.31 -0.54 -5.12
C ALA A 53 29.60 -1.90 -4.86
N MET A 54 28.51 -2.17 -5.57
CA MET A 54 27.73 -3.41 -5.42
C MET A 54 28.60 -4.66 -5.67
N SER A 55 28.50 -5.66 -4.80
CA SER A 55 29.20 -6.93 -4.98
C SER A 55 28.85 -7.59 -6.32
N LYS A 56 29.77 -8.36 -6.91
CA LYS A 56 29.53 -9.08 -8.18
C LYS A 56 28.24 -9.92 -8.14
N LYS A 57 27.97 -10.56 -7.00
CA LYS A 57 26.76 -11.36 -6.76
C LYS A 57 25.49 -10.48 -6.80
N ASN A 58 25.48 -9.37 -6.07
CA ASN A 58 24.34 -8.46 -6.03
C ASN A 58 24.14 -7.77 -7.39
N LYS A 59 25.21 -7.40 -8.09
CA LYS A 59 25.14 -6.82 -9.43
C LYS A 59 24.49 -7.79 -10.42
N LYS A 60 24.81 -9.08 -10.35
CA LYS A 60 24.14 -10.11 -11.14
C LYS A 60 22.64 -10.18 -10.85
N TYR A 61 22.23 -10.10 -9.59
CA TYR A 61 20.81 -10.09 -9.24
C TYR A 61 20.09 -8.84 -9.73
N PHE A 62 20.70 -7.67 -9.53
CA PHE A 62 20.18 -6.38 -9.97
C PHE A 62 19.99 -6.34 -11.49
N LEU A 63 21.03 -6.70 -12.25
CA LEU A 63 20.98 -6.68 -13.73
C LEU A 63 20.04 -7.75 -14.31
N ALA A 64 19.64 -8.75 -13.53
CA ALA A 64 18.64 -9.73 -13.92
C ALA A 64 17.19 -9.26 -13.70
N LEU A 65 16.96 -8.13 -13.03
CA LEU A 65 15.63 -7.55 -12.86
C LEU A 65 15.06 -7.08 -14.20
N HIS A 66 13.73 -6.97 -14.28
CA HIS A 66 13.09 -6.53 -15.50
C HIS A 66 13.47 -5.07 -15.80
N ASN A 67 13.73 -4.76 -17.07
CA ASN A 67 13.95 -3.39 -17.53
C ASN A 67 12.90 -3.05 -18.58
N SER A 68 11.92 -2.23 -18.21
CA SER A 68 10.88 -1.74 -19.12
C SER A 68 11.35 -0.57 -20.01
N TYR A 69 12.60 -0.11 -19.83
CA TYR A 69 13.19 1.03 -20.53
C TYR A 69 14.53 0.65 -21.18
N PRO A 70 14.53 -0.23 -22.21
CA PRO A 70 15.75 -0.66 -22.90
C PRO A 70 16.47 0.48 -23.65
N GLU A 71 15.78 1.60 -23.89
CA GLU A 71 16.35 2.81 -24.48
C GLU A 71 17.24 3.62 -23.52
N LEU A 72 17.18 3.33 -22.22
CA LEU A 72 18.00 3.97 -21.20
C LEU A 72 19.22 3.09 -20.86
N PRO A 73 20.28 3.65 -20.23
CA PRO A 73 21.32 2.85 -19.60
C PRO A 73 20.70 1.77 -18.70
N GLN A 74 21.24 0.54 -18.77
CA GLN A 74 20.59 -0.64 -18.19
C GLN A 74 20.25 -0.48 -16.71
N ASP A 75 21.16 0.10 -15.93
CA ASP A 75 20.97 0.36 -14.50
C ASP A 75 19.88 1.40 -14.22
N VAL A 76 19.84 2.48 -15.01
CA VAL A 76 18.78 3.50 -14.94
C VAL A 76 17.43 2.89 -15.27
N GLY A 77 17.34 2.09 -16.33
CA GLY A 77 16.11 1.41 -16.72
C GLY A 77 15.61 0.42 -15.67
N VAL A 78 16.52 -0.37 -15.07
CA VAL A 78 16.20 -1.25 -13.94
C VAL A 78 15.71 -0.46 -12.73
N ILE A 79 16.39 0.62 -12.34
CA ILE A 79 15.96 1.48 -11.22
C ILE A 79 14.57 2.06 -11.48
N LYS A 80 14.35 2.60 -12.69
CA LYS A 80 13.07 3.22 -13.05
C LYS A 80 11.91 2.21 -13.03
N THR A 81 12.20 0.95 -13.36
CA THR A 81 11.19 -0.11 -13.40
C THR A 81 10.91 -0.71 -12.03
N ASN A 82 11.93 -0.87 -11.17
CA ASN A 82 11.86 -1.69 -9.95
C ASN A 82 12.01 -0.91 -8.64
N GLY A 83 12.29 0.40 -8.72
CA GLY A 83 12.48 1.25 -7.55
C GLY A 83 11.18 1.42 -6.78
N LEU A 84 11.18 0.99 -5.51
CA LEU A 84 10.06 1.16 -4.58
C LEU A 84 10.39 2.29 -3.60
N PRO A 85 9.41 3.11 -3.19
CA PRO A 85 9.63 4.17 -2.20
C PRO A 85 9.98 3.59 -0.83
N LEU A 86 10.81 4.30 -0.06
CA LEU A 86 11.14 3.94 1.33
C LEU A 86 10.03 4.35 2.31
N GLY A 87 8.85 3.76 2.11
CA GLY A 87 7.64 4.08 2.88
C GLY A 87 6.82 5.24 2.30
N SER A 88 5.68 5.49 2.94
CA SER A 88 4.71 6.48 2.49
C SER A 88 5.34 7.88 2.43
N ASN A 89 5.16 8.57 1.29
CA ASN A 89 5.67 9.93 1.02
C ASN A 89 7.20 10.08 0.88
N SER A 90 7.97 9.00 0.89
CA SER A 90 9.41 9.09 0.62
C SER A 90 9.66 9.43 -0.86
N LEU A 91 10.50 10.44 -1.10
CA LEU A 91 11.03 10.71 -2.43
C LEU A 91 12.14 9.73 -2.82
N ASP A 92 12.82 9.19 -1.81
CA ASP A 92 13.87 8.18 -1.96
C ASP A 92 13.28 6.78 -2.03
N GLY A 93 14.01 5.88 -2.66
CA GLY A 93 13.58 4.51 -2.91
C GLY A 93 14.69 3.49 -2.77
N ALA A 94 14.37 2.26 -3.13
CA ALA A 94 15.30 1.14 -3.16
C ALA A 94 14.87 0.10 -4.20
N VAL A 95 15.84 -0.70 -4.63
CA VAL A 95 15.61 -1.87 -5.49
C VAL A 95 15.93 -3.13 -4.71
N TYR A 96 15.13 -4.17 -4.91
CA TYR A 96 15.18 -5.41 -4.14
C TYR A 96 15.40 -6.61 -5.05
N ARG A 97 15.89 -7.72 -4.49
CA ARG A 97 16.21 -8.91 -5.31
C ARG A 97 14.96 -9.74 -5.60
N VAL A 98 14.18 -10.02 -4.57
CA VAL A 98 13.00 -10.86 -4.63
C VAL A 98 11.74 -10.02 -4.67
N ILE A 99 11.64 -8.97 -3.84
CA ILE A 99 10.45 -8.14 -3.75
C ILE A 99 10.14 -7.46 -5.11
N SER A 100 11.16 -7.04 -5.85
CA SER A 100 11.01 -6.51 -7.22
C SER A 100 10.58 -7.56 -8.27
N ARG A 101 10.26 -8.80 -7.87
CA ARG A 101 9.67 -9.86 -8.73
C ARG A 101 8.18 -10.06 -8.51
N ILE A 102 7.59 -9.37 -7.55
CA ILE A 102 6.15 -9.46 -7.27
C ILE A 102 5.42 -8.71 -8.39
N ASN A 103 4.57 -9.41 -9.13
CA ASN A 103 3.83 -8.82 -10.25
C ASN A 103 2.65 -7.97 -9.77
N HIS A 104 2.20 -7.10 -10.67
CA HIS A 104 1.06 -6.23 -10.43
C HIS A 104 -0.30 -6.96 -10.57
N SER A 105 -1.26 -6.56 -9.74
CA SER A 105 -2.70 -6.74 -9.94
C SER A 105 -3.45 -5.55 -9.37
N CYS A 106 -4.52 -5.09 -10.06
CA CYS A 106 -5.44 -4.09 -9.49
C CYS A 106 -6.38 -4.70 -8.41
N ALA A 107 -6.24 -5.99 -8.13
CA ALA A 107 -6.78 -6.69 -6.97
C ALA A 107 -5.61 -7.44 -6.30
N PRO A 108 -4.73 -6.73 -5.57
CA PRO A 108 -3.56 -7.34 -4.95
C PRO A 108 -3.95 -8.26 -3.79
N ASN A 109 -3.04 -9.13 -3.39
CA ASN A 109 -3.19 -9.96 -2.19
C ASN A 109 -2.10 -9.72 -1.14
N VAL A 110 -1.16 -8.81 -1.43
CA VAL A 110 -0.17 -8.31 -0.49
C VAL A 110 -0.07 -6.79 -0.49
N CYS A 111 0.53 -6.23 0.56
CA CYS A 111 0.94 -4.84 0.64
C CYS A 111 2.41 -4.70 1.05
N HIS A 112 2.94 -3.51 0.81
CA HIS A 112 4.30 -3.09 1.11
C HIS A 112 4.38 -2.35 2.45
N SER A 113 5.39 -2.66 3.26
CA SER A 113 5.66 -2.01 4.54
C SER A 113 7.16 -1.82 4.74
N TRP A 114 7.63 -0.58 4.54
CA TRP A 114 9.02 -0.20 4.81
C TRP A 114 9.24 -0.01 6.31
N SER A 115 10.22 -0.73 6.87
CA SER A 115 10.68 -0.53 8.25
C SER A 115 11.90 0.38 8.27
N SER A 116 11.74 1.60 8.79
CA SER A 116 12.85 2.54 8.90
C SER A 116 13.87 2.10 9.96
N LYS A 117 13.41 1.38 11.00
CA LYS A 117 14.23 0.75 12.04
C LYS A 117 15.10 -0.38 11.51
N LEU A 118 14.53 -1.30 10.74
CA LEU A 118 15.26 -2.46 10.21
C LEU A 118 15.99 -2.17 8.89
N LYS A 119 15.65 -1.07 8.23
CA LYS A 119 16.11 -0.74 6.86
C LYS A 119 15.80 -1.86 5.87
N LYS A 120 14.56 -2.36 5.94
CA LYS A 120 14.05 -3.47 5.14
C LYS A 120 12.65 -3.19 4.66
N GLU A 121 12.35 -3.74 3.49
CA GLU A 121 11.01 -3.81 2.95
C GLU A 121 10.36 -5.13 3.38
N ASN A 122 9.13 -5.03 3.87
CA ASN A 122 8.33 -6.17 4.30
C ASN A 122 7.11 -6.32 3.40
N ILE A 123 6.75 -7.55 3.09
CA ILE A 123 5.56 -7.87 2.31
C ILE A 123 4.58 -8.65 3.19
N PHE A 124 3.40 -8.07 3.41
CA PHE A 124 2.36 -8.66 4.24
C PHE A 124 1.20 -9.15 3.39
N ALA A 125 0.65 -10.32 3.73
CA ALA A 125 -0.57 -10.83 3.13
C ALA A 125 -1.78 -10.04 3.63
N ILE A 126 -2.53 -9.38 2.75
CA ILE A 126 -3.76 -8.65 3.10
C ILE A 126 -5.03 -9.50 2.91
N HIS A 127 -4.87 -10.67 2.29
CA HIS A 127 -5.87 -11.72 2.15
C HIS A 127 -5.23 -13.08 2.45
N ASP A 128 -6.05 -14.09 2.71
CA ASP A 128 -5.57 -15.48 2.69
C ASP A 128 -5.13 -15.84 1.25
N ILE A 129 -3.95 -16.42 1.10
CA ILE A 129 -3.35 -16.78 -0.20
C ILE A 129 -3.20 -18.30 -0.24
N PRO A 130 -3.99 -19.01 -1.05
CA PRO A 130 -3.86 -20.46 -1.20
C PRO A 130 -2.53 -20.87 -1.83
N ALA A 131 -2.02 -22.04 -1.46
CA ALA A 131 -0.83 -22.64 -2.07
C ALA A 131 -0.92 -22.65 -3.61
N GLY A 132 0.19 -22.31 -4.28
CA GLY A 132 0.28 -22.24 -5.75
C GLY A 132 -0.22 -20.93 -6.37
N SER A 133 -0.94 -20.08 -5.61
CA SER A 133 -1.40 -18.77 -6.10
C SER A 133 -0.25 -17.80 -6.33
N GLU A 134 -0.40 -16.90 -7.30
CA GLU A 134 0.54 -15.79 -7.51
C GLU A 134 0.39 -14.77 -6.38
N ILE A 135 1.52 -14.32 -5.83
CA ILE A 135 1.61 -13.21 -4.89
C ILE A 135 1.69 -11.94 -5.72
N LEU A 136 0.73 -11.04 -5.51
CA LEU A 136 0.45 -9.90 -6.38
C LEU A 136 0.30 -8.63 -5.56
N THR A 137 0.99 -7.57 -5.98
CA THR A 137 0.97 -6.25 -5.34
C THR A 137 0.31 -5.21 -6.25
N ASP A 138 0.01 -4.02 -5.73
CA ASP A 138 -0.39 -2.87 -6.54
C ASP A 138 0.84 -2.02 -6.86
N TYR A 139 0.93 -1.52 -8.10
CA TYR A 139 2.02 -0.63 -8.56
C TYR A 139 1.57 0.84 -8.62
N LEU A 140 0.28 1.09 -8.38
CA LEU A 140 -0.33 2.40 -8.54
C LEU A 140 -0.52 3.13 -7.21
N ASP A 141 -0.54 2.40 -6.09
CA ASP A 141 -0.65 2.88 -4.70
C ASP A 141 -1.90 3.73 -4.43
N ARG A 142 -2.93 3.64 -5.27
CA ARG A 142 -4.23 4.32 -5.06
C ARG A 142 -5.32 3.71 -5.93
N LEU A 143 -6.56 3.86 -5.45
CA LEU A 143 -7.74 3.62 -6.27
C LEU A 143 -7.78 4.61 -7.43
N MET A 144 -8.06 4.09 -8.62
CA MET A 144 -8.15 4.86 -9.86
C MET A 144 -9.17 4.17 -10.77
N THR A 145 -9.79 4.90 -11.69
CA THR A 145 -10.65 4.33 -12.73
C THR A 145 -9.86 3.42 -13.68
N ARG A 146 -10.53 2.49 -14.35
CA ARG A 146 -9.91 1.51 -15.24
C ARG A 146 -9.04 2.16 -16.31
N GLU A 147 -9.56 3.21 -16.96
CA GLU A 147 -8.82 3.94 -17.99
C GLU A 147 -7.50 4.49 -17.44
N VAL A 148 -7.55 5.15 -16.27
CA VAL A 148 -6.38 5.74 -15.62
C VAL A 148 -5.38 4.67 -15.19
N ARG A 149 -5.84 3.53 -14.66
CA ARG A 149 -4.96 2.39 -14.31
C ARG A 149 -4.22 1.88 -15.54
N LEU A 150 -4.95 1.56 -16.63
CA LEU A 150 -4.36 1.03 -17.85
C LEU A 150 -3.38 2.01 -18.50
N LYS A 151 -3.74 3.29 -18.57
CA LYS A 151 -2.87 4.35 -19.12
C LYS A 151 -1.59 4.52 -18.29
N THR A 152 -1.71 4.55 -16.96
CA THR A 152 -0.57 4.68 -16.05
C THR A 152 0.36 3.48 -16.15
N LEU A 153 -0.17 2.26 -16.14
CA LEU A 153 0.63 1.03 -16.25
C LEU A 153 1.33 0.92 -17.61
N ALA A 154 0.64 1.27 -18.70
CA ALA A 154 1.24 1.29 -20.03
C ALA A 154 2.37 2.32 -20.14
N ALA A 155 2.19 3.51 -19.55
CA ALA A 155 3.18 4.57 -19.58
C ALA A 155 4.42 4.28 -18.70
N LYS A 156 4.21 3.74 -17.48
CA LYS A 156 5.26 3.53 -16.48
C LYS A 156 5.93 2.15 -16.55
N PHE A 157 5.17 1.10 -16.84
CA PHE A 157 5.64 -0.28 -16.76
C PHE A 157 5.55 -1.03 -18.09
N ARG A 158 5.07 -0.37 -19.16
CA ARG A 158 5.03 -0.88 -20.54
C ARG A 158 4.26 -2.20 -20.69
N PHE A 159 3.22 -2.40 -19.89
CA PHE A 159 2.31 -3.53 -20.04
C PHE A 159 0.84 -3.11 -19.89
N THR A 160 -0.07 -3.93 -20.38
CA THR A 160 -1.51 -3.79 -20.18
C THR A 160 -1.97 -4.80 -19.14
N CYS A 161 -2.59 -4.32 -18.05
CA CYS A 161 -3.07 -5.19 -16.99
C CYS A 161 -4.28 -6.04 -17.45
N GLN A 162 -4.22 -7.34 -17.18
CA GLN A 162 -5.27 -8.31 -17.51
C GLN A 162 -5.90 -8.94 -16.26
N CYS A 163 -5.77 -8.30 -15.10
CA CYS A 163 -6.41 -8.79 -13.88
C CYS A 163 -7.94 -8.70 -13.96
N LYS A 164 -8.65 -9.42 -13.07
CA LYS A 164 -10.12 -9.46 -13.04
C LYS A 164 -10.78 -8.07 -13.07
N ASN A 165 -10.22 -7.08 -12.34
CA ASN A 165 -10.75 -5.71 -12.27
C ASN A 165 -10.52 -4.90 -13.57
N CYS A 166 -9.68 -5.38 -14.49
CA CYS A 166 -9.41 -4.70 -15.76
C CYS A 166 -10.08 -5.38 -16.95
N VAL A 167 -10.54 -6.63 -16.81
CA VAL A 167 -11.20 -7.39 -17.88
C VAL A 167 -12.69 -7.60 -17.65
N SER A 168 -13.21 -7.36 -16.44
CA SER A 168 -14.64 -7.53 -16.17
C SER A 168 -15.51 -6.41 -16.75
N GLU A 169 -16.75 -6.77 -17.09
CA GLU A 169 -17.81 -5.83 -17.51
C GLU A 169 -18.26 -4.91 -16.36
N SER A 170 -17.99 -5.29 -15.11
CA SER A 170 -18.27 -4.50 -13.90
C SER A 170 -17.36 -3.26 -13.73
N SER A 171 -16.62 -2.86 -14.76
CA SER A 171 -15.69 -1.73 -14.66
C SER A 171 -16.40 -0.39 -14.50
N GLU A 172 -17.62 -0.24 -15.02
CA GLU A 172 -18.40 1.00 -14.86
C GLU A 172 -18.84 1.21 -13.42
N GLU A 173 -19.35 0.17 -12.76
CA GLU A 173 -19.72 0.22 -11.34
C GLU A 173 -18.50 0.45 -10.45
N PHE A 174 -17.38 -0.21 -10.78
CA PHE A 174 -16.11 0.00 -10.08
C PHE A 174 -15.65 1.46 -10.21
N ASP A 175 -15.65 1.99 -11.43
CA ASP A 175 -15.17 3.36 -11.71
C ASP A 175 -16.11 4.41 -11.09
N ALA A 176 -17.43 4.18 -11.10
CA ALA A 176 -18.38 5.03 -10.39
C ALA A 176 -18.14 5.02 -8.87
N ALA A 177 -17.88 3.84 -8.28
CA ALA A 177 -17.54 3.73 -6.87
C ALA A 177 -16.21 4.46 -6.55
N VAL A 178 -15.18 4.32 -7.37
CA VAL A 178 -13.90 5.04 -7.19
C VAL A 178 -14.10 6.55 -7.25
N ASN A 179 -14.82 7.06 -8.26
CA ASN A 179 -15.09 8.49 -8.37
C ASN A 179 -15.85 9.02 -7.15
N ARG A 180 -16.82 8.25 -6.65
CA ARG A 180 -17.58 8.63 -5.45
C ARG A 180 -16.74 8.56 -4.18
N ILE A 181 -15.82 7.62 -4.05
CA ILE A 181 -14.86 7.55 -2.94
C ILE A 181 -13.97 8.80 -2.92
N ASP A 182 -13.44 9.21 -4.08
CA ASP A 182 -12.63 10.42 -4.21
C ASP A 182 -13.46 11.67 -3.82
N GLU A 183 -14.71 11.77 -4.29
CA GLU A 183 -15.61 12.86 -3.89
C GLU A 183 -15.91 12.87 -2.38
N CYS A 184 -16.15 11.71 -1.78
CA CYS A 184 -16.32 11.59 -0.33
C CYS A 184 -15.07 12.09 0.41
N SER A 185 -13.87 11.77 -0.05
CA SER A 185 -12.61 12.25 0.55
C SER A 185 -12.55 13.78 0.58
N ASP A 186 -12.88 14.44 -0.53
CA ASP A 186 -12.91 15.91 -0.61
C ASP A 186 -13.99 16.51 0.31
N LEU A 187 -15.17 15.89 0.31
CA LEU A 187 -16.30 16.33 1.13
C LEU A 187 -16.04 16.18 2.63
N ILE A 188 -15.40 15.09 3.07
CA ILE A 188 -14.97 14.88 4.46
C ILE A 188 -14.09 16.05 4.91
N MET A 189 -13.06 16.39 4.13
CA MET A 189 -12.13 17.47 4.46
C MET A 189 -12.84 18.83 4.54
N SER A 190 -13.79 19.09 3.63
CA SER A 190 -14.53 20.36 3.61
C SER A 190 -15.51 20.53 4.78
N CYS A 191 -16.11 19.43 5.26
CA CYS A 191 -17.16 19.45 6.26
C CYS A 191 -16.65 19.21 7.69
N ALA A 192 -15.45 18.64 7.87
CA ALA A 192 -14.98 18.13 9.17
C ALA A 192 -15.04 19.14 10.32
N THR A 193 -14.89 20.44 10.03
CA THR A 193 -14.93 21.50 11.05
C THR A 193 -16.33 22.04 11.33
N PHE A 194 -17.20 22.12 10.32
CA PHE A 194 -18.48 22.83 10.41
C PHE A 194 -19.68 21.88 10.50
N ASP A 195 -19.58 20.69 9.91
CA ASP A 195 -20.59 19.64 9.96
C ASP A 195 -19.91 18.25 10.11
N PRO A 196 -19.45 17.93 11.34
CA PRO A 196 -18.77 16.67 11.59
C PRO A 196 -19.69 15.45 11.44
N ARG A 197 -21.02 15.61 11.58
CA ARG A 197 -21.97 14.51 11.35
C ARG A 197 -21.98 14.11 9.89
N LYS A 198 -22.14 15.09 9.00
CA LYS A 198 -22.11 14.86 7.56
C LYS A 198 -20.78 14.27 7.09
N SER A 199 -19.68 14.71 7.71
CA SER A 199 -18.34 14.15 7.44
C SER A 199 -18.24 12.66 7.81
N ILE A 200 -18.75 12.27 8.98
CA ILE A 200 -18.81 10.85 9.38
C ILE A 200 -19.73 10.04 8.43
N GLY A 201 -20.83 10.63 7.97
CA GLY A 201 -21.69 10.02 6.95
C GLY A 201 -20.93 9.70 5.66
N TYR A 202 -20.13 10.64 5.15
CA TYR A 202 -19.27 10.41 3.98
C TYR A 202 -18.16 9.38 4.23
N VAL A 203 -17.59 9.31 5.43
CA VAL A 203 -16.66 8.22 5.78
C VAL A 203 -17.36 6.87 5.66
N ARG A 204 -18.56 6.72 6.25
CA ARG A 204 -19.32 5.46 6.19
C ARG A 204 -19.69 5.07 4.76
N GLU A 205 -20.09 6.05 3.95
CA GLU A 205 -20.37 5.85 2.53
C GLU A 205 -19.13 5.36 1.77
N ALA A 206 -17.99 6.05 1.92
CA ALA A 206 -16.74 5.67 1.28
C ALA A 206 -16.29 4.26 1.68
N LEU A 207 -16.37 3.91 2.97
CA LEU A 207 -16.04 2.57 3.46
C LEU A 207 -16.91 1.49 2.82
N GLY A 208 -18.22 1.73 2.70
CA GLY A 208 -19.15 0.82 2.04
C GLY A 208 -18.89 0.66 0.54
N LEU A 209 -18.44 1.72 -0.13
CA LEU A 209 -18.00 1.65 -1.53
C LEU A 209 -16.68 0.91 -1.69
N ILE A 210 -15.72 1.13 -0.78
CA ILE A 210 -14.42 0.44 -0.77
C ILE A 210 -14.62 -1.08 -0.67
N ASP A 211 -15.56 -1.53 0.16
CA ASP A 211 -15.91 -2.96 0.25
C ASP A 211 -16.34 -3.56 -1.09
N LYS A 212 -17.05 -2.80 -1.92
CA LYS A 212 -17.48 -3.25 -3.26
C LYS A 212 -16.34 -3.32 -4.27
N VAL A 213 -15.30 -2.50 -4.09
CA VAL A 213 -14.14 -2.41 -5.01
C VAL A 213 -12.91 -3.18 -4.52
N GLY A 214 -13.07 -4.07 -3.54
CA GLY A 214 -12.02 -5.00 -3.09
C GLY A 214 -11.50 -4.77 -1.67
N GLY A 215 -12.03 -3.79 -0.95
CA GLY A 215 -11.76 -3.57 0.47
C GLY A 215 -10.42 -2.88 0.78
N TRP A 216 -9.60 -2.58 -0.22
CA TRP A 216 -8.31 -1.92 -0.06
C TRP A 216 -8.46 -0.40 0.08
N GLY A 217 -7.69 0.23 0.97
CA GLY A 217 -7.69 1.69 1.18
C GLY A 217 -8.56 2.21 2.33
N LYS A 218 -9.18 1.33 3.12
CA LYS A 218 -10.03 1.74 4.27
C LYS A 218 -9.28 2.47 5.38
N THR A 219 -8.00 2.16 5.56
CA THR A 219 -7.16 2.64 6.67
C THR A 219 -7.13 4.17 6.76
N THR A 220 -7.12 4.88 5.62
CA THR A 220 -7.20 6.35 5.56
C THR A 220 -8.52 6.86 6.14
N PHE A 221 -9.65 6.30 5.72
CA PHE A 221 -10.98 6.72 6.16
C PHE A 221 -11.26 6.43 7.63
N TYR A 222 -10.71 5.32 8.16
CA TYR A 222 -10.75 5.08 9.60
C TYR A 222 -10.00 6.21 10.35
N TYR A 223 -8.92 6.75 9.78
CA TYR A 223 -8.12 7.78 10.44
C TYR A 223 -8.82 9.13 10.39
N ASP A 224 -9.46 9.45 9.27
CA ASP A 224 -10.30 10.64 9.16
C ASP A 224 -11.43 10.62 10.19
N ALA A 225 -12.15 9.50 10.30
CA ALA A 225 -13.22 9.37 11.29
C ALA A 225 -12.71 9.41 12.74
N TYR A 226 -11.54 8.83 13.02
CA TYR A 226 -10.88 8.98 14.32
C TYR A 226 -10.61 10.45 14.64
N GLN A 227 -9.95 11.18 13.73
CA GLN A 227 -9.58 12.58 13.92
C GLN A 227 -10.82 13.48 14.14
N ILE A 228 -11.87 13.29 13.33
CA ILE A 228 -13.15 14.02 13.47
C ILE A 228 -13.77 13.72 14.83
N SER A 229 -13.84 12.45 15.23
CA SER A 229 -14.45 12.04 16.50
C SER A 229 -13.67 12.56 17.70
N ALA A 230 -12.33 12.47 17.68
CA ALA A 230 -11.46 12.96 18.73
C ALA A 230 -11.55 14.50 18.87
N ARG A 231 -11.57 15.22 17.74
CA ARG A 231 -11.74 16.68 17.69
C ARG A 231 -13.02 17.12 18.38
N HIS A 232 -14.11 16.41 18.14
CA HIS A 232 -15.41 16.73 18.71
C HIS A 232 -15.73 16.01 20.02
N SER A 233 -14.70 15.66 20.80
CA SER A 233 -14.79 15.04 22.13
C SER A 233 -15.64 13.76 22.19
N ASN A 234 -15.92 13.14 21.05
CA ASN A 234 -16.66 11.88 20.98
C ASN A 234 -15.69 10.72 21.12
N TYR A 235 -15.09 10.59 22.30
CA TYR A 235 -13.97 9.67 22.53
C TYR A 235 -14.37 8.20 22.47
N MET A 236 -15.63 7.87 22.71
CA MET A 236 -16.16 6.52 22.52
C MET A 236 -16.09 6.12 21.05
N LEU A 237 -16.64 6.95 20.15
CA LEU A 237 -16.58 6.68 18.72
C LEU A 237 -15.14 6.79 18.18
N ALA A 238 -14.35 7.74 18.69
CA ALA A 238 -12.94 7.85 18.33
C ALA A 238 -12.19 6.54 18.65
N LYS A 239 -12.46 5.92 19.81
CA LYS A 239 -11.86 4.64 20.17
C LYS A 239 -12.23 3.54 19.16
N GLU A 240 -13.50 3.42 18.78
CA GLU A 240 -13.95 2.43 17.80
C GLU A 240 -13.19 2.55 16.47
N TRP A 241 -13.04 3.78 15.95
CA TRP A 241 -12.26 4.03 14.73
C TRP A 241 -10.76 3.74 14.90
N ALA A 242 -10.20 4.10 16.06
CA ALA A 242 -8.80 3.81 16.38
C ALA A 242 -8.53 2.31 16.48
N ASP A 243 -9.47 1.52 17.02
CA ASP A 243 -9.36 0.07 17.11
C ASP A 243 -9.35 -0.56 15.70
N LEU A 244 -10.17 -0.06 14.77
CA LEU A 244 -10.12 -0.45 13.35
C LEU A 244 -8.80 -0.07 12.68
N LEU A 245 -8.23 1.10 12.99
CA LEU A 245 -6.89 1.50 12.52
C LEU A 245 -5.81 0.52 12.96
N VAL A 246 -5.82 0.19 14.25
CA VAL A 246 -4.84 -0.70 14.87
C VAL A 246 -4.90 -2.06 14.21
N GLU A 247 -6.09 -2.61 14.01
CA GLU A 247 -6.26 -3.89 13.32
C GLU A 247 -5.77 -3.83 11.87
N SER A 248 -6.10 -2.77 11.12
CA SER A 248 -5.56 -2.56 9.77
C SER A 248 -4.03 -2.59 9.76
N TYR A 249 -3.36 -1.80 10.60
CA TYR A 249 -1.90 -1.74 10.62
C TYR A 249 -1.24 -2.99 11.21
N ARG A 250 -1.92 -3.72 12.09
CA ARG A 250 -1.46 -5.04 12.55
C ARG A 250 -1.33 -6.02 11.38
N ILE A 251 -2.24 -5.93 10.41
CA ILE A 251 -2.22 -6.77 9.20
C ILE A 251 -1.22 -6.25 8.17
N GLU A 252 -1.17 -4.93 7.97
CA GLU A 252 -0.37 -4.30 6.91
C GLU A 252 1.12 -4.17 7.27
N GLU A 253 1.47 -4.06 8.56
CA GLU A 253 2.84 -3.84 9.03
C GLU A 253 3.28 -4.77 10.17
N GLY A 254 2.38 -5.57 10.74
CA GLY A 254 2.67 -6.39 11.92
C GLY A 254 2.70 -5.59 13.23
N GLU A 255 2.84 -6.30 14.35
CA GLU A 255 2.86 -5.69 15.69
C GLU A 255 4.14 -4.90 16.01
N GLU A 256 5.20 -5.13 15.23
CA GLU A 256 6.46 -4.37 15.31
C GLU A 256 6.49 -3.18 14.32
N GLY A 257 5.38 -2.94 13.61
CA GLY A 257 5.25 -1.86 12.64
C GLY A 257 5.16 -0.49 13.32
N GLU A 258 5.83 0.52 12.75
CA GLU A 258 5.86 1.87 13.30
C GLU A 258 4.46 2.50 13.35
N LYS A 259 3.61 2.23 12.34
CA LYS A 259 2.23 2.72 12.36
C LYS A 259 1.38 1.97 13.37
N TYR A 260 1.53 0.65 13.49
CA TYR A 260 0.83 -0.13 14.52
C TYR A 260 1.12 0.44 15.91
N GLU A 261 2.39 0.62 16.27
CA GLU A 261 2.79 1.21 17.56
C GLU A 261 2.23 2.62 17.76
N ARG A 262 2.25 3.46 16.72
CA ARG A 262 1.72 4.84 16.77
C ARG A 262 0.22 4.84 17.06
N TYR A 263 -0.55 4.08 16.29
CA TYR A 263 -2.01 4.11 16.35
C TYR A 263 -2.58 3.31 17.53
N LEU A 264 -1.82 2.34 18.06
CA LEU A 264 -2.17 1.67 19.31
C LEU A 264 -2.27 2.67 20.48
N ARG A 265 -1.42 3.70 20.52
CA ARG A 265 -1.50 4.77 21.54
C ARG A 265 -2.81 5.54 21.44
N PHE A 266 -3.30 5.78 20.23
CA PHE A 266 -4.57 6.46 19.99
C PHE A 266 -5.77 5.61 20.39
N SER A 267 -5.72 4.30 20.14
CA SER A 267 -6.73 3.34 20.61
C SER A 267 -6.78 3.24 22.14
N GLN A 268 -5.61 3.23 22.80
CA GLN A 268 -5.50 3.17 24.27
C GLN A 268 -5.90 4.49 24.93
N ASN A 269 -5.62 5.62 24.29
CA ASN A 269 -5.98 6.94 24.77
C ASN A 269 -6.40 7.85 23.60
N PRO A 270 -7.70 7.88 23.24
CA PRO A 270 -8.20 8.73 22.15
C PRO A 270 -8.02 10.24 22.38
N LYS A 271 -7.70 10.66 23.62
CA LYS A 271 -7.41 12.06 23.96
C LYS A 271 -5.98 12.46 23.65
N SER A 272 -5.10 11.52 23.32
CA SER A 272 -3.68 11.79 23.04
C SER A 272 -3.42 12.42 21.67
N HIS A 273 -4.45 12.52 20.80
CA HIS A 273 -4.34 13.23 19.53
C HIS A 273 -4.26 14.75 19.75
N GLU A 274 -3.44 15.43 18.95
CA GLU A 274 -3.27 16.89 19.02
C GLU A 274 -4.57 17.66 18.77
N MET A 275 -5.49 17.09 18.00
CA MET A 275 -6.79 17.71 17.70
C MET A 275 -7.84 17.47 18.78
N ALA A 276 -7.57 16.63 19.78
CA ALA A 276 -8.59 16.18 20.73
C ALA A 276 -9.26 17.35 21.48
N GLY A 277 -10.59 17.40 21.44
CA GLY A 277 -11.39 18.39 22.17
C GLY A 277 -11.46 19.79 21.57
N LEU A 278 -10.71 20.10 20.51
CA LEU A 278 -10.68 21.44 19.91
C LEU A 278 -12.04 21.91 19.35
N GLY A 279 -12.93 20.99 18.99
CA GLY A 279 -14.23 21.28 18.36
C GLY A 279 -15.43 21.26 19.30
N GLY A 280 -15.25 21.10 20.61
CA GLY A 280 -16.35 20.88 21.56
C GLY A 280 -17.09 19.55 21.34
N TYR A 281 -18.00 19.18 22.24
CA TYR A 281 -18.70 17.90 22.13
C TYR A 281 -19.77 17.90 21.03
N VAL A 282 -19.72 16.90 20.14
CA VAL A 282 -20.80 16.59 19.19
C VAL A 282 -21.11 15.08 19.26
N ASN A 283 -22.39 14.74 19.39
CA ASN A 283 -22.81 13.34 19.25
C ASN A 283 -22.80 12.94 17.77
N LEU A 284 -21.94 11.99 17.40
CA LEU A 284 -21.71 11.48 16.03
C LEU A 284 -22.20 10.04 15.86
N THR A 285 -22.76 9.44 16.92
CA THR A 285 -23.32 8.10 16.89
C THR A 285 -24.57 8.07 15.99
N GLY A 286 -24.63 7.11 15.07
CA GLY A 286 -25.75 6.95 14.13
C GLY A 286 -25.79 7.91 12.93
N ALA A 287 -24.74 8.73 12.74
CA ALA A 287 -24.57 9.57 11.55
C ALA A 287 -24.36 8.79 10.23
#